data_AF-A0A3Q9FQG4-F1
#
_entry.id   AF-A0A3Q9FQG4-F1
#
_cell.length_a   1.000
_cell.length_b   1.000
_cell.length_c   1.000
_cell.angle_alpha   90.00
_cell.angle_beta   90.00
_cell.angle_gamma   90.00
#
_symmetry.space_group_name_H-M   'P 1'
#
loop_
_entity.id
_entity.type
_entity.pdbx_description
1 polymer ?
#
loop_
_entity_poly.entity_id
_entity_poly.type
_entity_poly.pdbx_seq_one_letter_code
_entity_poly.pdbx_strand_id
1 'polypeptide(L)'
;MLVVFYSFGQQKNSETKETQIKKSIENIDVIITQYKSLIESPNIPYCRARIEILESGKKIDSIEFSEIEPVGGHYGLLVYNEIIKDHIVISKFGDYDGQTIIINGKGEKFLTIGGCVSVDNDNGLLFSIYNSDLAGFSIFDLNKDKEIFKMTDIEDRPQEFYKYSNNRFLYKASNDETDNESIWEIEFEMDRIMQLDLRTDDVKGKELRKLSDCKEININCE
;
A
#
# COMPACT_ATOMS: atom_id res chain seq x y z
N MET A 1 -17.63 14.50 8.52
CA MET A 1 -16.63 14.57 7.43
C MET A 1 -17.30 14.01 6.19
N LEU A 2 -17.49 14.83 5.15
CA LEU A 2 -18.26 14.47 3.96
C LEU A 2 -17.27 13.89 2.92
N VAL A 3 -17.30 12.58 2.69
CA VAL A 3 -16.57 11.96 1.57
C VAL A 3 -17.42 12.18 0.33
N VAL A 4 -17.01 13.09 -0.55
CA VAL A 4 -17.71 13.32 -1.82
C VAL A 4 -16.96 12.59 -2.92
N PHE A 5 -17.58 11.52 -3.43
CA PHE A 5 -17.10 10.85 -4.64
C PHE A 5 -17.57 11.66 -5.84
N TYR A 6 -16.67 12.40 -6.46
CA TYR A 6 -16.90 12.89 -7.81
C TYR A 6 -16.17 11.96 -8.80
N SER A 7 -16.94 11.16 -9.53
CA SER A 7 -16.47 10.56 -10.78
C SER A 7 -16.70 11.59 -11.88
N PHE A 8 -15.65 12.35 -12.24
CA PHE A 8 -15.72 13.28 -13.37
C PHE A 8 -15.38 12.53 -14.67
N GLY A 9 -16.30 12.60 -15.63
CA GLY A 9 -16.06 12.52 -17.08
C GLY A 9 -15.26 11.33 -17.63
N GLN A 10 -15.95 10.35 -18.23
CA GLN A 10 -15.31 9.43 -19.18
C GLN A 10 -14.98 10.19 -20.48
N GLN A 11 -13.73 10.59 -20.68
CA GLN A 11 -13.26 10.98 -22.01
C GLN A 11 -12.80 9.72 -22.75
N LYS A 12 -13.71 9.14 -23.54
CA LYS A 12 -13.46 7.94 -24.35
C LYS A 12 -12.57 8.30 -25.54
N ASN A 13 -11.26 8.14 -25.40
CA ASN A 13 -10.43 7.84 -26.56
C ASN A 13 -10.57 6.32 -26.80
N SER A 14 -10.70 5.84 -28.03
CA SER A 14 -11.08 4.43 -28.31
C SER A 14 -10.11 3.39 -27.75
N GLU A 15 -8.93 3.82 -27.33
CA GLU A 15 -7.80 2.97 -26.95
C GLU A 15 -7.49 3.01 -25.44
N THR A 16 -8.06 3.94 -24.68
CA THR A 16 -7.75 4.10 -23.24
C THR A 16 -8.98 4.44 -22.41
N LYS A 17 -9.01 3.93 -21.18
CA LYS A 17 -9.99 4.28 -20.16
C LYS A 17 -9.29 5.08 -19.06
N GLU A 18 -9.72 6.32 -18.88
CA GLU A 18 -9.29 7.17 -17.77
C GLU A 18 -10.21 6.96 -16.55
N THR A 19 -9.60 6.87 -15.36
CA THR A 19 -10.30 6.90 -14.07
C THR A 19 -9.63 7.90 -13.16
N GLN A 20 -10.42 8.80 -12.57
CA GLN A 20 -9.93 9.82 -11.65
C GLN A 20 -10.60 9.69 -10.28
N ILE A 21 -9.79 9.77 -9.22
CA ILE A 21 -10.22 9.77 -7.82
C ILE A 21 -9.64 11.01 -7.16
N LYS A 22 -10.46 11.72 -6.38
CA LYS A 22 -10.00 12.82 -5.52
C LYS A 22 -10.16 12.43 -4.06
N LYS A 23 -9.12 12.67 -3.26
CA LYS A 23 -9.14 12.61 -1.79
C LYS A 23 -8.66 13.92 -1.23
N SER A 24 -9.19 14.31 -0.07
CA SER A 24 -8.85 15.58 0.57
C SER A 24 -8.61 15.38 2.07
N ILE A 25 -7.58 16.02 2.58
CA ILE A 25 -7.30 16.17 4.02
C ILE A 25 -6.97 17.64 4.25
N GLU A 26 -7.72 18.31 5.12
CA GLU A 26 -7.55 19.74 5.39
C GLU A 26 -7.56 20.61 4.11
N ASN A 27 -6.47 21.31 3.80
CA ASN A 27 -6.28 22.13 2.60
C ASN A 27 -5.52 21.40 1.47
N ILE A 28 -5.23 20.12 1.66
CA ILE A 28 -4.53 19.26 0.70
C ILE A 28 -5.55 18.44 -0.09
N ASP A 29 -5.46 18.56 -1.40
CA ASP A 29 -6.17 17.73 -2.37
C ASP A 29 -5.18 16.79 -3.06
N VAL A 30 -5.50 15.50 -3.07
CA VAL A 30 -4.77 14.48 -3.83
C VAL A 30 -5.66 13.99 -4.97
N ILE A 31 -5.22 14.24 -6.20
CA ILE A 31 -5.90 13.81 -7.42
C ILE A 31 -5.12 12.62 -7.99
N ILE A 32 -5.77 11.46 -8.03
CA ILE A 32 -5.22 10.22 -8.55
C ILE A 32 -5.89 9.94 -9.90
N THR A 33 -5.11 9.93 -10.98
CA THR A 33 -5.58 9.60 -12.32
C THR A 33 -4.88 8.33 -12.81
N GLN A 34 -5.65 7.37 -13.33
CA GLN A 34 -5.16 6.13 -13.91
C GLN A 34 -5.67 6.00 -15.35
N TYR A 35 -4.81 5.52 -16.24
CA TYR A 35 -5.09 5.30 -17.65
C TYR A 35 -4.87 3.82 -17.96
N LYS A 36 -5.96 3.08 -18.14
CA LYS A 36 -5.93 1.67 -18.57
C LYS A 36 -5.95 1.60 -20.09
N SER A 37 -5.03 0.86 -20.70
CA SER A 37 -5.11 0.54 -22.13
C SER A 37 -6.27 -0.42 -22.39
N LEU A 38 -7.05 -0.16 -23.44
CA LEU A 38 -8.12 -1.04 -23.92
C LEU A 38 -7.66 -1.89 -25.12
N ILE A 39 -6.40 -1.71 -25.54
CA ILE A 39 -5.77 -2.44 -26.63
C ILE A 39 -4.41 -2.97 -26.19
N GLU A 40 -4.10 -4.19 -26.61
CA GLU A 40 -2.76 -4.75 -26.45
C GLU A 40 -1.88 -4.28 -27.61
N SER A 41 -0.83 -3.52 -27.32
CA SER A 41 0.09 -2.99 -28.32
C SER A 41 1.49 -2.85 -27.72
N PRO A 42 2.57 -3.26 -28.42
CA PRO A 42 3.94 -3.17 -27.90
C PRO A 42 4.41 -1.76 -27.53
N ASN A 43 3.71 -0.72 -28.01
CA ASN A 43 4.07 0.67 -27.79
C ASN A 43 3.10 1.39 -26.83
N ILE A 44 2.14 0.68 -26.24
CA ILE A 44 1.14 1.26 -25.34
C ILE A 44 1.20 0.49 -24.02
N PRO A 45 1.62 1.14 -22.92
CA PRO A 45 1.70 0.49 -21.61
C PRO A 45 0.31 0.08 -21.14
N TYR A 46 0.22 -1.03 -20.41
CA TYR A 46 -1.07 -1.57 -19.93
C TYR A 46 -1.77 -0.59 -19.00
N CYS A 47 -1.01 0.05 -18.12
CA CYS A 47 -1.51 1.08 -17.22
C CYS A 47 -0.50 2.20 -17.06
N ARG A 48 -1.00 3.41 -16.88
CA ARG A 48 -0.23 4.59 -16.45
C ARG A 48 -0.96 5.28 -15.33
N ALA A 49 -0.25 5.94 -14.44
CA ALA A 49 -0.90 6.68 -13.37
C ALA A 49 -0.16 7.97 -13.04
N ARG A 50 -0.93 8.95 -12.55
CA ARG A 50 -0.42 10.21 -12.00
C ARG A 50 -1.13 10.49 -10.70
N ILE A 51 -0.38 10.91 -9.70
CA ILE A 51 -0.87 11.46 -8.44
C ILE A 51 -0.44 12.92 -8.42
N GLU A 52 -1.39 13.84 -8.28
CA GLU A 52 -1.12 15.26 -8.12
C GLU A 52 -1.52 15.68 -6.70
N ILE A 53 -0.63 16.42 -6.05
CA ILE A 53 -0.84 16.95 -4.70
C ILE A 53 -0.99 18.46 -4.82
N LEU A 54 -2.12 18.98 -4.36
CA LEU A 54 -2.46 20.38 -4.44
C LEU A 54 -2.68 20.94 -3.03
N GLU A 55 -2.10 22.09 -2.75
CA GLU A 55 -2.40 22.88 -1.55
C GLU A 55 -3.24 24.08 -1.94
N SER A 56 -4.43 24.20 -1.37
CA SER A 56 -5.36 25.31 -1.66
C SER A 56 -5.62 25.50 -3.17
N GLY A 57 -5.68 24.40 -3.93
CA GLY A 57 -5.90 24.39 -5.38
C GLY A 57 -4.66 24.63 -6.24
N LYS A 58 -3.48 24.87 -5.64
CA LYS A 58 -2.21 24.99 -6.36
C LYS A 58 -1.43 23.69 -6.28
N LYS A 59 -1.03 23.14 -7.43
CA LYS A 59 -0.14 21.96 -7.47
C LYS A 59 1.19 22.27 -6.76
N ILE A 60 1.50 21.47 -5.75
CA ILE A 60 2.76 21.53 -5.00
C ILE A 60 3.69 20.37 -5.35
N ASP A 61 3.13 19.22 -5.76
CA ASP A 61 3.92 18.05 -6.10
C ASP A 61 3.15 17.06 -7.00
N SER A 62 3.86 16.07 -7.56
CA SER A 62 3.27 14.91 -8.22
C SER A 62 4.14 13.66 -8.15
N ILE A 63 3.51 12.51 -8.41
CA ILE A 63 4.13 11.22 -8.69
C ILE A 63 3.60 10.74 -10.03
N GLU A 64 4.46 10.26 -10.91
CA GLU A 64 4.07 9.72 -12.22
C GLU A 64 4.62 8.31 -12.39
N PHE A 65 3.75 7.42 -12.87
CA PHE A 65 4.08 6.06 -13.28
C PHE A 65 3.78 5.97 -14.78
N SER A 66 4.86 5.96 -15.57
CA SER A 66 4.80 5.98 -17.04
C SER A 66 4.35 4.65 -17.65
N GLU A 67 4.47 3.58 -16.87
CA GLU A 67 4.16 2.21 -17.23
C GLU A 67 3.93 1.43 -15.93
N ILE A 68 2.89 0.59 -15.91
CA ILE A 68 2.57 -0.32 -14.81
C ILE A 68 2.09 -1.63 -15.45
N GLU A 69 2.92 -2.66 -15.35
CA GLU A 69 2.74 -3.93 -16.02
C GLU A 69 2.07 -4.99 -15.13
N PRO A 70 1.08 -5.74 -15.66
CA PRO A 70 0.49 -6.90 -15.01
C PRO A 70 1.45 -8.08 -15.06
N VAL A 71 2.40 -8.12 -14.13
CA VAL A 71 3.40 -9.19 -14.01
C VAL A 71 2.83 -10.48 -13.38
N GLY A 72 1.66 -10.93 -13.87
CA GLY A 72 0.97 -12.12 -13.38
C GLY A 72 -0.02 -11.90 -12.23
N GLY A 73 -0.32 -10.64 -11.89
CA GLY A 73 -1.27 -10.29 -10.83
C GLY A 73 -1.94 -8.93 -11.01
N HIS A 74 -2.52 -8.42 -9.93
CA HIS A 74 -3.15 -7.10 -9.88
C HIS A 74 -2.15 -5.99 -10.28
N TYR A 75 -2.62 -4.95 -10.99
CA TYR A 75 -1.78 -3.85 -11.46
C TYR A 75 -2.53 -2.51 -11.48
N GLY A 76 -1.80 -1.43 -11.17
CA GLY A 76 -2.34 -0.07 -11.07
C GLY A 76 -2.31 0.47 -9.63
N LEU A 77 -3.15 1.47 -9.34
CA LEU A 77 -3.23 2.10 -8.01
C LEU A 77 -4.52 1.75 -7.28
N LEU A 78 -4.39 1.24 -6.07
CA LEU A 78 -5.47 1.11 -5.08
C LEU A 78 -5.46 2.34 -4.17
N VAL A 79 -6.57 3.08 -4.13
CA VAL A 79 -6.74 4.21 -3.22
C VAL A 79 -7.59 3.76 -2.03
N TYR A 80 -7.01 3.76 -0.83
CA TYR A 80 -7.76 3.37 0.37
C TYR A 80 -8.84 4.40 0.70
N ASN A 81 -10.01 3.91 1.12
CA ASN A 81 -11.16 4.79 1.30
C ASN A 81 -11.05 5.69 2.53
N GLU A 82 -10.46 5.17 3.60
CA GLU A 82 -10.34 5.85 4.88
C GLU A 82 -9.12 6.77 4.92
N ILE A 83 -9.26 7.91 5.59
CA ILE A 83 -8.13 8.74 6.03
C ILE A 83 -7.62 8.17 7.34
N ILE A 84 -6.31 7.96 7.47
CA ILE A 84 -5.70 7.31 8.62
C ILE A 84 -4.75 8.29 9.28
N LYS A 85 -5.10 8.78 10.48
CA LYS A 85 -4.27 9.74 11.24
C LYS A 85 -3.82 10.92 10.36
N ASP A 86 -4.76 11.51 9.62
CA ASP A 86 -4.50 12.62 8.69
C ASP A 86 -3.55 12.25 7.52
N HIS A 87 -3.61 11.01 7.06
CA HIS A 87 -2.91 10.52 5.88
C HIS A 87 -3.84 9.88 4.84
N ILE A 88 -3.55 10.14 3.57
CA ILE A 88 -4.04 9.37 2.42
C ILE A 88 -3.02 8.28 2.15
N VAL A 89 -3.50 7.04 2.07
CA VAL A 89 -2.68 5.87 1.72
C VAL A 89 -3.11 5.36 0.35
N ILE A 90 -2.14 5.06 -0.50
CA ILE A 90 -2.33 4.51 -1.84
C ILE A 90 -1.32 3.38 -2.02
N SER A 91 -1.74 2.27 -2.62
CA SER A 91 -0.83 1.19 -2.99
C SER A 91 -0.71 1.05 -4.50
N LYS A 92 0.53 0.95 -4.98
CA LYS A 92 0.86 0.58 -6.36
C LYS A 92 1.10 -0.92 -6.42
N PHE A 93 0.51 -1.54 -7.44
CA PHE A 93 0.68 -2.94 -7.81
C PHE A 93 1.21 -3.04 -9.24
N GLY A 94 1.93 -4.12 -9.57
CA GLY A 94 2.58 -4.33 -10.87
C GLY A 94 4.10 -4.14 -10.82
N ASP A 95 4.77 -4.38 -11.96
CA ASP A 95 6.22 -4.22 -12.21
C ASP A 95 7.19 -4.93 -11.25
N TYR A 96 6.72 -5.87 -10.43
CA TYR A 96 7.49 -6.49 -9.34
C TYR A 96 8.08 -5.48 -8.34
N ASP A 97 7.52 -4.27 -8.25
CA ASP A 97 8.06 -3.18 -7.43
C ASP A 97 7.00 -2.54 -6.52
N GLY A 98 6.00 -3.31 -6.08
CA GLY A 98 4.87 -2.82 -5.28
C GLY A 98 5.25 -1.76 -4.25
N GLN A 99 4.52 -0.63 -4.23
CA GLN A 99 4.84 0.53 -3.40
C GLN A 99 3.63 0.93 -2.56
N THR A 100 3.89 1.43 -1.36
CA THR A 100 2.88 2.17 -0.59
C THR A 100 3.29 3.64 -0.57
N ILE A 101 2.36 4.48 -1.02
CA ILE A 101 2.47 5.93 -1.10
C ILE A 101 1.61 6.50 0.02
N ILE A 102 2.24 7.29 0.88
CA ILE A 102 1.62 7.90 2.05
C ILE A 102 1.73 9.42 1.87
N ILE A 103 0.60 10.13 1.96
CA ILE A 103 0.55 11.60 1.83
C ILE A 103 -0.08 12.18 3.09
N ASN A 104 0.64 13.03 3.80
CA ASN A 104 0.17 13.65 5.05
C ASN A 104 -0.66 14.91 4.81
N GLY A 105 -1.24 15.47 5.89
CA GLY A 105 -2.02 16.72 5.85
C GLY A 105 -1.25 17.98 5.44
N LYS A 106 0.09 17.91 5.25
CA LYS A 106 0.90 19.00 4.70
C LYS A 106 1.23 18.80 3.21
N GLY A 107 0.77 17.69 2.63
CA GLY A 107 1.07 17.31 1.25
C GLY A 107 2.46 16.72 1.07
N GLU A 108 3.17 16.39 2.15
CA GLU A 108 4.43 15.66 2.07
C GLU A 108 4.14 14.20 1.70
N LYS A 109 4.95 13.65 0.79
CA LYS A 109 4.80 12.28 0.28
C LYS A 109 5.94 11.39 0.78
N PHE A 110 5.58 10.18 1.19
CA PHE A 110 6.50 9.15 1.63
C PHE A 110 6.23 7.89 0.82
N LEU A 111 7.30 7.32 0.25
CA LEU A 111 7.23 6.11 -0.55
C LEU A 111 7.98 5.02 0.18
N THR A 112 7.33 3.88 0.37
CA THR A 112 7.92 2.67 0.96
C THR A 112 7.55 1.46 0.13
N ILE A 113 8.21 0.33 0.39
CA ILE A 113 7.79 -0.95 -0.19
C ILE A 113 6.36 -1.25 0.22
N GLY A 114 5.60 -1.87 -0.67
CA GLY A 114 4.19 -2.00 -0.40
C GLY A 114 3.41 -2.81 -1.41
N GLY A 115 2.10 -2.60 -1.32
CA GLY A 115 1.10 -3.53 -1.80
C GLY A 115 -0.02 -3.57 -0.78
N CYS A 116 -0.16 -4.66 -0.06
CA CYS A 116 -1.18 -4.72 0.98
C CYS A 116 -0.76 -4.04 2.27
N VAL A 117 -1.70 -3.35 2.90
CA VAL A 117 -1.43 -2.62 4.13
C VAL A 117 -2.40 -2.96 5.26
N SER A 118 -1.85 -2.98 6.47
CA SER A 118 -2.58 -3.14 7.74
C SER A 118 -2.25 -1.98 8.67
N VAL A 119 -3.14 -1.67 9.60
CA VAL A 119 -2.96 -0.51 10.51
C VAL A 119 -3.14 -0.88 11.97
N ASP A 120 -2.28 -0.31 12.82
CA ASP A 120 -2.49 -0.18 14.27
C ASP A 120 -2.91 1.26 14.57
N ASN A 121 -4.22 1.51 14.63
CA ASN A 121 -4.76 2.85 14.87
C ASN A 121 -4.40 3.44 16.23
N ASP A 122 -4.19 2.59 17.25
CA ASP A 122 -3.87 3.05 18.60
C ASP A 122 -2.50 3.73 18.62
N ASN A 123 -1.52 3.08 18.00
CA ASN A 123 -0.14 3.53 17.96
C ASN A 123 0.19 4.37 16.71
N GLY A 124 -0.71 4.46 15.73
CA GLY A 124 -0.47 5.19 14.48
C GLY A 124 0.60 4.54 13.62
N LEU A 125 0.58 3.22 13.50
CA LEU A 125 1.53 2.47 12.67
C LEU A 125 0.84 1.90 11.44
N LEU A 126 1.49 2.05 10.29
CA LEU A 126 1.08 1.44 9.02
C LEU A 126 2.09 0.35 8.65
N PHE A 127 1.61 -0.86 8.43
CA PHE A 127 2.38 -2.03 8.03
C PHE A 127 2.11 -2.30 6.56
N SER A 128 3.14 -2.41 5.74
CA SER A 128 3.02 -2.63 4.30
C SER A 128 3.78 -3.89 3.91
N ILE A 129 3.10 -4.84 3.27
CA ILE A 129 3.70 -6.06 2.73
C ILE A 129 4.10 -5.79 1.29
N TYR A 130 5.32 -6.21 0.92
CA TYR A 130 5.83 -6.07 -0.43
C TYR A 130 5.11 -7.03 -1.37
N ASN A 131 4.30 -6.51 -2.29
CA ASN A 131 3.67 -7.31 -3.33
C ASN A 131 4.56 -7.37 -4.57
N SER A 132 5.54 -8.27 -4.52
CA SER A 132 6.56 -8.52 -5.55
C SER A 132 6.93 -10.00 -5.56
N ASP A 133 7.74 -10.44 -6.53
CA ASP A 133 8.44 -11.73 -6.46
C ASP A 133 9.37 -11.79 -5.26
N LEU A 134 9.89 -10.63 -4.83
CA LEU A 134 10.66 -10.49 -3.62
C LEU A 134 9.74 -10.31 -2.41
N ALA A 135 10.01 -11.04 -1.34
CA ALA A 135 9.33 -10.82 -0.08
C ALA A 135 9.99 -9.70 0.73
N GLY A 136 9.17 -8.97 1.49
CA GLY A 136 9.60 -7.87 2.32
C GLY A 136 8.42 -7.18 2.98
N PHE A 137 8.71 -6.31 3.94
CA PHE A 137 7.70 -5.43 4.54
C PHE A 137 8.34 -4.19 5.15
N SER A 138 7.52 -3.16 5.32
CA SER A 138 7.90 -1.94 6.02
C SER A 138 6.87 -1.54 7.06
N ILE A 139 7.33 -0.71 8.00
CA ILE A 139 6.50 -0.14 9.05
C ILE A 139 6.76 1.36 9.10
N PHE A 140 5.68 2.12 8.95
CA PHE A 140 5.68 3.57 8.94
C PHE A 140 4.96 4.10 10.17
N ASP A 141 5.60 5.02 10.91
CA ASP A 141 5.01 5.75 12.03
C ASP A 141 4.33 7.01 11.51
N LEU A 142 2.99 6.98 11.47
CA LEU A 142 2.12 8.06 10.99
C LEU A 142 2.11 9.27 11.95
N ASN A 143 2.60 9.14 13.19
CA ASN A 143 2.68 10.30 14.09
C ASN A 143 3.99 11.07 13.89
N LYS A 144 5.00 10.42 13.31
CA LYS A 144 6.35 10.98 13.09
C LYS A 144 6.68 11.18 11.62
N ASP A 145 5.76 10.82 10.73
CA ASP A 145 5.94 10.84 9.28
C ASP A 145 7.24 10.14 8.83
N LYS A 146 7.49 8.92 9.36
CA LYS A 146 8.77 8.24 9.18
C LYS A 146 8.64 6.72 9.04
N GLU A 147 9.37 6.16 8.08
CA GLU A 147 9.66 4.72 8.05
C GLU A 147 10.58 4.36 9.23
N ILE A 148 10.07 3.53 10.14
CA ILE A 148 10.79 3.10 11.35
C ILE A 148 11.39 1.70 11.19
N PHE A 149 10.92 0.94 10.20
CA PHE A 149 11.43 -0.39 9.93
C PHE A 149 11.22 -0.77 8.47
N LYS A 150 12.19 -1.48 7.90
CA LYS A 150 12.11 -2.04 6.55
C LYS A 150 12.98 -3.29 6.45
N MET A 151 12.43 -4.33 5.83
CA MET A 151 13.14 -5.55 5.49
C MET A 151 12.78 -5.97 4.07
N THR A 152 13.79 -6.32 3.28
CA THR A 152 13.66 -6.80 1.90
C THR A 152 14.39 -8.13 1.76
N ASP A 153 14.09 -8.86 0.69
CA ASP A 153 14.82 -10.06 0.28
C ASP A 153 14.81 -11.16 1.37
N ILE A 154 13.66 -11.32 2.02
CA ILE A 154 13.45 -12.33 3.06
C ILE A 154 12.89 -13.61 2.45
N GLU A 155 13.26 -14.77 3.00
CA GLU A 155 12.76 -16.06 2.51
C GLU A 155 11.30 -16.30 2.91
N ASP A 156 10.96 -15.92 4.15
CA ASP A 156 9.63 -16.09 4.72
C ASP A 156 8.76 -14.86 4.42
N ARG A 157 7.82 -14.99 3.50
CA ARG A 157 6.93 -13.92 3.02
C ARG A 157 5.86 -13.57 4.07
N PRO A 158 5.83 -12.35 4.61
CA PRO A 158 4.80 -11.91 5.54
C PRO A 158 3.43 -11.93 4.87
N GLN A 159 2.44 -12.45 5.59
CA GLN A 159 1.05 -12.53 5.14
C GLN A 159 0.13 -11.67 6.01
N GLU A 160 0.36 -11.68 7.33
CA GLU A 160 -0.53 -11.09 8.32
C GLU A 160 0.24 -10.56 9.50
N PHE A 161 -0.20 -9.43 10.07
CA PHE A 161 0.39 -8.83 11.25
C PHE A 161 -0.58 -8.86 12.43
N TYR A 162 -0.04 -9.03 13.63
CA TYR A 162 -0.77 -9.19 14.86
C TYR A 162 -0.22 -8.28 15.94
N LYS A 163 -1.12 -7.68 16.73
CA LYS A 163 -0.76 -6.99 17.96
C LYS A 163 -0.67 -8.01 19.10
N TYR A 164 0.50 -8.13 19.73
CA TYR A 164 0.73 -9.11 20.80
C TYR A 164 0.72 -8.46 22.18
N SER A 165 1.70 -7.62 22.51
CA SER A 165 1.77 -6.83 23.76
C SER A 165 2.89 -5.79 23.73
N ASN A 166 2.83 -4.72 24.51
CA ASN A 166 3.93 -3.77 24.75
C ASN A 166 4.75 -3.37 23.49
N ASN A 167 4.12 -2.81 22.46
CA ASN A 167 4.76 -2.44 21.18
C ASN A 167 5.51 -3.57 20.47
N ARG A 168 5.20 -4.83 20.81
CA ARG A 168 5.64 -6.02 20.08
C ARG A 168 4.55 -6.48 19.14
N PHE A 169 5.00 -6.81 17.94
CA PHE A 169 4.16 -7.22 16.85
C PHE A 169 4.61 -8.60 16.40
N LEU A 170 3.66 -9.44 16.03
CA LEU A 170 3.96 -10.69 15.39
C LEU A 170 3.57 -10.60 13.92
N TYR A 171 4.25 -11.34 13.07
CA TYR A 171 3.75 -11.62 11.73
C TYR A 171 3.77 -13.11 11.44
N LYS A 172 2.72 -13.55 10.74
CA LYS A 172 2.68 -14.86 10.10
C LYS A 172 3.35 -14.75 8.75
N ALA A 173 4.24 -15.67 8.44
CA ALA A 173 4.89 -15.76 7.15
C ALA A 173 4.77 -17.15 6.52
N SER A 174 4.88 -17.19 5.21
CA SER A 174 4.91 -18.41 4.40
C SER A 174 6.22 -18.49 3.63
N ASN A 175 6.85 -19.65 3.61
CA ASN A 175 8.04 -19.90 2.81
C ASN A 175 7.62 -20.48 1.45
N ASP A 176 7.86 -19.74 0.37
CA ASP A 176 7.40 -20.10 -0.98
C ASP A 176 8.09 -21.39 -1.53
N GLU A 177 9.24 -21.79 -0.97
CA GLU A 177 9.97 -23.00 -1.39
C GLU A 177 9.55 -24.26 -0.63
N THR A 178 9.15 -24.13 0.63
CA THR A 178 8.88 -25.27 1.51
C THR A 178 7.42 -25.41 1.91
N ASP A 179 6.57 -24.44 1.57
CA ASP A 179 5.17 -24.31 2.01
C ASP A 179 4.99 -24.29 3.54
N ASN A 180 6.08 -24.03 4.29
CA ASN A 180 6.03 -23.94 5.75
C ASN A 180 5.51 -22.58 6.20
N GLU A 181 4.69 -22.59 7.25
CA GLU A 181 4.31 -21.38 7.97
C GLU A 181 5.23 -21.15 9.16
N SER A 182 5.53 -19.87 9.43
CA SER A 182 6.35 -19.44 10.55
C SER A 182 5.76 -18.20 11.22
N ILE A 183 6.00 -18.07 12.53
CA ILE A 183 5.63 -16.89 13.31
C ILE A 183 6.90 -16.16 13.71
N TRP A 184 6.90 -14.86 13.49
CA TRP A 184 8.04 -14.00 13.79
C TRP A 184 7.61 -12.85 14.69
N GLU A 185 8.48 -12.45 15.61
CA GLU A 185 8.34 -11.28 16.48
C GLU A 185 9.17 -10.11 15.97
N ILE A 186 8.58 -8.92 16.02
CA ILE A 186 9.22 -7.64 15.75
C ILE A 186 9.25 -6.86 17.07
N GLU A 187 10.45 -6.46 17.49
CA GLU A 187 10.69 -5.60 18.65
C GLU A 187 11.47 -4.35 18.21
N PHE A 188 10.76 -3.24 18.05
CA PHE A 188 11.32 -1.99 17.51
C PHE A 188 12.43 -1.39 18.35
N GLU A 189 12.31 -1.42 19.68
CA GLU A 189 13.29 -0.76 20.56
C GLU A 189 14.67 -1.44 20.50
N MET A 190 14.72 -2.69 20.07
CA MET A 190 15.93 -3.48 19.98
C MET A 190 16.40 -3.70 18.53
N ASP A 191 15.71 -3.09 17.54
CA ASP A 191 15.89 -3.36 16.11
C ASP A 191 15.99 -4.87 15.80
N ARG A 192 15.13 -5.65 16.47
CA ARG A 192 15.24 -7.11 16.50
C ARG A 192 14.04 -7.78 15.84
N ILE A 193 14.34 -8.78 15.03
CA ILE A 193 13.38 -9.76 14.55
C ILE A 193 13.82 -11.16 15.00
N MET A 194 12.85 -11.97 15.44
CA MET A 194 13.12 -13.33 15.90
C MET A 194 11.99 -14.27 15.47
N GLN A 195 12.35 -15.40 14.87
CA GLN A 195 11.41 -16.50 14.65
C GLN A 195 11.06 -17.13 15.99
N LEU A 196 9.77 -17.34 16.23
CA LEU A 196 9.26 -17.98 17.43
C LEU A 196 8.90 -19.44 17.14
N ASP A 197 9.12 -20.31 18.11
CA ASP A 197 8.61 -21.69 18.09
C ASP A 197 7.12 -21.68 18.51
N LEU A 198 6.29 -21.08 17.66
CA LEU A 198 4.85 -20.94 17.80
C LEU A 198 4.16 -21.42 16.52
N ARG A 199 2.95 -21.99 16.66
CA ARG A 199 2.06 -22.28 15.54
C ARG A 199 1.10 -21.12 15.31
N THR A 200 0.51 -21.06 14.13
CA THR A 200 -0.54 -20.09 13.78
C THR A 200 -1.69 -20.09 14.80
N ASP A 201 -2.12 -21.26 15.27
CA ASP A 201 -3.16 -21.42 16.30
C ASP A 201 -2.77 -20.88 17.70
N ASP A 202 -1.46 -20.74 17.96
CA ASP A 202 -0.94 -20.21 19.21
C ASP A 202 -0.97 -18.67 19.24
N VAL A 203 -1.06 -18.02 18.07
CA VAL A 203 -1.12 -16.57 17.95
C VAL A 203 -2.53 -16.07 18.31
N LYS A 204 -2.76 -15.92 19.61
CA LYS A 204 -3.95 -15.25 20.16
C LYS A 204 -3.68 -13.75 20.27
N GLY A 205 -3.72 -13.06 19.13
CA GLY A 205 -3.59 -11.60 19.04
C GLY A 205 -4.84 -10.94 18.47
N LYS A 206 -4.97 -9.62 18.64
CA LYS A 206 -5.85 -8.84 17.76
C LYS A 206 -5.09 -8.70 16.44
N GLU A 207 -5.46 -9.49 15.44
CA GLU A 207 -5.01 -9.28 14.06
C GLU A 207 -5.14 -7.78 13.73
N LEU A 208 -4.08 -7.20 13.16
CA LEU A 208 -4.13 -5.81 12.74
C LEU A 208 -5.18 -5.65 11.67
N ARG A 209 -5.88 -4.51 11.69
CA ARG A 209 -6.93 -4.25 10.72
C ARG A 209 -6.31 -4.07 9.33
N LYS A 210 -6.57 -5.01 8.43
CA LYS A 210 -6.26 -4.88 7.00
C LYS A 210 -7.11 -3.75 6.40
N LEU A 211 -6.53 -2.90 5.54
CA LEU A 211 -7.28 -1.87 4.84
C LEU A 211 -7.95 -2.36 3.55
N SER A 212 -7.46 -3.48 3.00
CA SER A 212 -8.05 -4.21 1.88
C SER A 212 -7.79 -5.69 2.04
N ASP A 213 -8.65 -6.51 1.44
CA ASP A 213 -8.29 -7.92 1.21
C ASP A 213 -7.33 -7.99 0.01
N CYS A 214 -6.14 -8.54 0.23
CA CYS A 214 -5.12 -8.73 -0.79
C CYS A 214 -5.53 -9.68 -1.91
N LYS A 215 -6.52 -10.53 -1.65
CA LYS A 215 -7.03 -11.52 -2.60
C LYS A 215 -8.16 -10.95 -3.45
N GLU A 216 -8.79 -9.87 -3.00
CA GLU A 216 -9.93 -9.24 -3.65
C GLU A 216 -9.67 -7.73 -3.78
N ILE A 217 -8.69 -7.38 -4.59
CA ILE A 217 -8.35 -5.97 -4.83
C ILE A 217 -9.12 -5.46 -6.04
N ASN A 218 -9.88 -4.37 -5.85
CA ASN A 218 -10.50 -3.66 -6.95
C ASN A 218 -9.58 -2.54 -7.43
N ILE A 219 -8.68 -2.85 -8.37
CA ILE A 219 -7.78 -1.88 -8.99
C ILE A 219 -8.36 -1.39 -10.31
N ASN A 220 -8.31 -0.08 -10.54
CA ASN A 220 -8.94 0.53 -11.71
C ASN A 220 -8.33 0.13 -13.06
N CYS A 221 -7.06 -0.26 -13.08
CA CYS A 221 -6.39 -0.76 -14.27
C CYS A 221 -6.65 -2.25 -14.51
N GLU A 222 -7.19 -3.00 -13.55
CA GLU A 222 -7.55 -4.41 -13.71
C GLU A 222 -8.86 -4.64 -14.44
#